data_AF-A0A382HTY7-F1
#
_entry.id   AF-A0A382HTY7-F1
#
_cell.length_a   1.000
_cell.length_b   1.000
_cell.length_c   1.000
_cell.angle_alpha   90.00
_cell.angle_beta   90.00
_cell.angle_gamma   90.00
#
_symmetry.space_group_name_H-M   'P 1'
#
loop_
_entity.id
_entity.type
_entity.pdbx_description
1 polymer ?
#
loop_
_entity_poly.entity_id
_entity_poly.type
_entity_poly.pdbx_seq_one_letter_code
_entity_poly.pdbx_strand_id
1 'polypeptide(L)'
;MQVSSRLSGLSGKEKPEHQHDHEDDCGSCGHDHDHTQFKITTMIAGVVFIANSFLMEWFGGTDNQVAGVSAFIGAIILGFPILRLAVKDIYLGKLGINELVAIAFLAALASGQSQLGGYQTAGIVAFFMLLGELIETRTAAGARASIASLVKMTPTKARRIVGHSGEEEVTASELNIGDVIRIRPGDNVAADGKIIKGQGSINQANITGESL
;
A
#
# COMPACT_ATOMS: atom_id res chain seq x y z
N MET A 1 10.28 -28.51 -27.16
CA MET A 1 11.46 -28.41 -26.27
C MET A 1 11.06 -28.95 -24.89
N GLN A 2 11.96 -29.60 -24.14
CA GLN A 2 11.71 -30.12 -22.78
C GLN A 2 12.61 -29.39 -21.80
N VAL A 3 12.10 -28.99 -20.63
CA VAL A 3 12.81 -28.20 -19.61
C VAL A 3 12.60 -28.79 -18.21
N SER A 4 13.62 -28.80 -17.34
CA SER A 4 13.64 -29.34 -15.96
C SER A 4 13.89 -28.23 -14.93
N SER A 5 13.01 -28.07 -13.93
CA SER A 5 12.97 -26.84 -13.12
C SER A 5 14.12 -26.62 -12.12
N ARG A 6 14.59 -25.37 -11.97
CA ARG A 6 15.58 -24.92 -10.95
C ARG A 6 15.26 -23.50 -10.48
N LEU A 7 15.14 -23.28 -9.17
CA LEU A 7 14.99 -21.97 -8.53
C LEU A 7 16.30 -21.56 -7.85
N SER A 8 16.89 -20.42 -8.25
CA SER A 8 17.99 -19.66 -7.57
C SER A 8 18.63 -18.74 -8.61
N GLY A 9 18.59 -17.41 -8.52
CA GLY A 9 19.24 -16.59 -7.49
C GLY A 9 20.22 -15.64 -8.19
N LEU A 10 19.81 -14.39 -8.40
CA LEU A 10 20.52 -13.34 -9.15
C LEU A 10 21.69 -12.73 -8.34
N SER A 11 22.80 -12.41 -9.02
CA SER A 11 23.78 -11.41 -8.57
C SER A 11 24.61 -10.87 -9.76
N GLY A 12 24.29 -9.61 -10.14
CA GLY A 12 25.08 -8.51 -10.76
C GLY A 12 26.22 -8.80 -11.77
N LYS A 13 26.54 -7.93 -12.74
CA LYS A 13 26.44 -6.44 -12.79
C LYS A 13 27.03 -5.99 -14.14
N GLU A 14 26.45 -5.03 -14.86
CA GLU A 14 27.18 -4.04 -15.70
C GLU A 14 26.23 -2.95 -16.27
N LYS A 15 26.74 -1.70 -16.37
CA LYS A 15 26.06 -0.46 -16.84
C LYS A 15 26.48 -0.15 -18.30
N PRO A 16 25.63 0.56 -19.06
CA PRO A 16 26.06 1.90 -19.51
C PRO A 16 24.95 2.98 -19.55
N GLU A 17 25.40 4.23 -19.58
CA GLU A 17 24.65 5.50 -19.70
C GLU A 17 23.86 5.63 -21.00
N HIS A 18 22.63 6.15 -20.92
CA HIS A 18 22.03 6.96 -21.99
C HIS A 18 21.09 8.02 -21.40
N GLN A 19 21.30 9.25 -21.87
CA GLN A 19 20.60 10.48 -21.53
C GLN A 19 19.35 10.62 -22.42
N HIS A 20 18.17 10.80 -21.81
CA HIS A 20 16.97 11.25 -22.50
C HIS A 20 16.25 12.30 -21.65
N ASP A 21 16.17 13.50 -22.19
CA ASP A 21 15.34 14.60 -21.72
C ASP A 21 13.89 14.33 -22.11
N HIS A 22 13.01 14.23 -21.11
CA HIS A 22 11.57 14.28 -21.29
C HIS A 22 10.97 15.23 -20.24
N GLU A 23 10.71 16.46 -20.67
CA GLU A 23 9.74 17.36 -20.05
C GLU A 23 8.34 16.86 -20.44
N ASP A 24 7.74 16.02 -19.60
CA ASP A 24 6.31 15.69 -19.68
C ASP A 24 5.66 15.98 -18.32
N ASP A 25 4.96 17.10 -18.31
CA ASP A 25 3.97 17.52 -17.32
C ASP A 25 2.81 16.50 -17.28
N CYS A 26 2.88 15.52 -16.36
CA CYS A 26 1.74 14.80 -15.80
C CYS A 26 2.20 13.80 -14.71
N GLY A 27 2.76 14.31 -13.62
CA GLY A 27 3.08 13.52 -12.44
C GLY A 27 1.94 13.53 -11.43
N SER A 28 0.97 12.64 -11.59
CA SER A 28 0.05 12.20 -10.53
C SER A 28 0.81 12.12 -9.20
N CYS A 29 0.55 13.05 -8.28
CA CYS A 29 1.13 13.08 -6.95
C CYS A 29 0.65 11.87 -6.14
N GLY A 30 1.30 10.72 -6.34
CA GLY A 30 1.24 9.59 -5.44
C GLY A 30 1.99 9.95 -4.18
N HIS A 31 1.30 10.59 -3.24
CA HIS A 31 1.81 10.83 -1.91
C HIS A 31 1.92 9.47 -1.19
N ASP A 32 3.06 8.79 -1.35
CA ASP A 32 3.44 7.60 -0.59
C ASP A 32 3.70 8.00 0.87
N HIS A 33 2.62 8.22 1.61
CA HIS A 33 2.65 8.35 3.06
C HIS A 33 2.41 6.98 3.68
N ASP A 34 3.19 6.68 4.72
CA ASP A 34 3.17 5.39 5.38
C ASP A 34 1.84 5.27 6.14
N HIS A 35 0.94 4.38 5.69
CA HIS A 35 -0.39 4.28 6.30
C HIS A 35 -0.30 3.68 7.72
N THR A 36 -0.76 4.44 8.70
CA THR A 36 -0.82 4.03 10.09
C THR A 36 -1.88 2.94 10.27
N GLN A 37 -1.55 1.89 11.02
CA GLN A 37 -2.55 0.93 11.50
C GLN A 37 -3.32 1.52 12.68
N PHE A 38 -4.14 2.54 12.44
CA PHE A 38 -5.05 3.04 13.47
C PHE A 38 -6.27 2.11 13.57
N LYS A 39 -6.74 1.90 14.79
CA LYS A 39 -7.94 1.10 15.05
C LYS A 39 -9.15 2.00 14.88
N ILE A 40 -10.13 1.57 14.08
CA ILE A 40 -11.40 2.32 13.91
C ILE A 40 -12.07 2.62 15.27
N THR A 41 -11.86 1.76 16.26
CA THR A 41 -12.37 1.97 17.63
C THR A 41 -11.80 3.22 18.31
N THR A 42 -10.52 3.55 18.10
CA THR A 42 -9.92 4.77 18.70
C THR A 42 -10.41 6.03 17.99
N MET A 43 -10.63 5.95 16.68
CA MET A 43 -11.23 7.02 15.90
C MET A 43 -12.66 7.31 16.39
N ILE A 44 -13.49 6.28 16.54
CA ILE A 44 -14.86 6.43 17.06
C ILE A 44 -14.84 7.01 18.47
N ALA A 45 -13.98 6.51 19.37
CA ALA A 45 -13.87 7.03 20.72
C ALA A 45 -13.53 8.54 20.73
N GLY A 46 -12.54 8.96 19.93
CA GLY A 46 -12.17 10.37 19.82
C GLY A 46 -13.29 11.24 19.26
N VAL A 47 -14.01 10.77 18.23
CA VAL A 47 -15.17 11.47 17.65
C VAL A 47 -16.29 11.62 18.67
N VAL A 48 -16.55 10.61 19.50
CA VAL A 48 -17.57 10.68 20.55
C VAL A 48 -17.25 11.81 21.55
N PHE A 49 -15.99 11.96 21.97
CA PHE A 49 -15.58 13.04 22.87
C PHE A 49 -15.71 14.44 22.24
N ILE A 50 -15.38 14.57 20.95
CA ILE A 50 -15.57 15.83 20.20
C ILE A 50 -17.06 16.14 20.05
N ALA A 51 -17.87 15.18 19.63
CA ALA A 51 -19.31 15.34 19.49
C ALA A 51 -19.98 15.69 20.83
N ASN A 52 -19.55 15.05 21.92
CA ASN A 52 -20.02 15.35 23.26
C ASN A 52 -19.69 16.80 23.67
N SER A 53 -18.52 17.32 23.30
CA SER A 53 -18.18 18.74 23.55
C SER A 53 -19.16 19.68 22.85
N PHE A 54 -19.48 19.45 21.58
CA PHE A 54 -20.46 20.27 20.84
C PHE A 54 -21.86 20.14 21.44
N LEU A 55 -22.24 18.94 21.87
CA LEU A 55 -23.53 18.68 22.50
C LEU A 55 -23.68 19.48 23.80
N MET A 56 -22.64 19.50 24.64
CA MET A 56 -22.62 20.24 25.90
C MET A 56 -22.76 21.76 25.70
N GLU A 57 -22.14 22.32 24.65
CA GLU A 57 -22.30 23.73 24.29
C GLU A 57 -23.71 24.02 23.75
N TRP A 58 -24.25 23.12 22.94
CA TRP A 58 -25.58 23.27 22.33
C TRP A 58 -26.70 23.29 23.37
N PHE A 59 -26.65 22.42 24.38
CA PHE A 59 -27.69 22.33 25.41
C PHE A 59 -27.62 23.45 26.46
N GLY A 60 -26.67 24.40 26.34
CA GLY A 60 -26.67 25.68 27.07
C GLY A 60 -26.59 25.60 28.59
N GLY A 61 -26.24 24.43 29.16
CA GLY A 61 -26.40 24.14 30.60
C GLY A 61 -25.12 23.83 31.38
N THR A 62 -23.95 23.83 30.74
CA THR A 62 -22.69 23.39 31.38
C THR A 62 -21.58 24.41 31.25
N ASP A 63 -20.77 24.52 32.29
CA ASP A 63 -19.58 25.37 32.36
C ASP A 63 -18.66 25.10 31.15
N ASN A 64 -18.21 26.16 30.46
CA ASN A 64 -17.40 26.07 29.23
C ASN A 64 -16.13 25.23 29.43
N GLN A 65 -15.68 25.10 30.68
CA GLN A 65 -14.54 24.27 31.05
C GLN A 65 -14.79 22.77 30.81
N VAL A 66 -15.99 22.26 31.08
CA VAL A 66 -16.30 20.82 30.92
C VAL A 66 -16.32 20.42 29.45
N ALA A 67 -16.92 21.27 28.60
CA ALA A 67 -16.89 21.08 27.15
C ALA A 67 -15.45 21.11 26.62
N GLY A 68 -14.65 22.11 27.03
CA GLY A 68 -13.24 22.21 26.67
C GLY A 68 -12.40 20.99 27.05
N VAL A 69 -12.60 20.43 28.25
CA VAL A 69 -11.92 19.20 28.69
C VAL A 69 -12.32 18.00 27.83
N SER A 70 -13.61 17.85 27.51
CA SER A 70 -14.09 16.80 26.61
C SER A 70 -13.45 16.93 25.22
N ALA A 71 -13.41 18.15 24.66
CA ALA A 71 -12.78 18.42 23.38
C ALA A 71 -11.29 18.11 23.39
N PHE A 72 -10.57 18.50 24.44
CA PHE A 72 -9.15 18.24 24.59
C PHE A 72 -8.84 16.73 24.60
N ILE A 73 -9.61 15.95 25.39
CA ILE A 73 -9.46 14.49 25.43
C ILE A 73 -9.69 13.89 24.03
N GLY A 74 -10.77 14.30 23.35
CA GLY A 74 -11.06 13.84 21.99
C GLY A 74 -9.96 14.19 20.99
N ALA A 75 -9.44 15.42 21.05
CA ALA A 75 -8.36 15.89 20.19
C ALA A 75 -7.07 15.12 20.41
N ILE A 76 -6.69 14.81 21.65
CA ILE A 76 -5.49 14.00 21.94
C ILE A 76 -5.65 12.57 21.43
N ILE A 77 -6.81 11.94 21.63
CA ILE A 77 -7.07 10.58 21.14
C ILE A 77 -6.92 10.51 19.60
N LEU A 78 -7.48 11.50 18.89
CA LEU A 78 -7.41 11.57 17.42
C LEU A 78 -6.06 12.03 16.91
N GLY A 79 -5.40 12.95 17.61
CA GLY A 79 -4.12 13.52 17.20
C GLY A 79 -2.91 12.62 17.49
N PHE A 80 -2.99 11.73 18.48
CA PHE A 80 -1.86 10.87 18.86
C PHE A 80 -1.31 10.01 17.70
N PRO A 81 -2.15 9.31 16.90
CA PRO A 81 -1.68 8.57 15.72
C PRO A 81 -0.98 9.47 14.69
N ILE A 82 -1.55 10.65 14.43
CA ILE A 82 -1.01 11.64 13.46
C ILE A 82 0.37 12.11 13.91
N LEU A 83 0.50 12.48 15.20
CA LEU A 83 1.78 12.94 15.76
C LEU A 83 2.83 11.84 15.72
N ARG A 84 2.46 10.60 16.07
CA ARG A 84 3.38 9.46 16.01
C ARG A 84 3.88 9.23 14.57
N LEU A 85 2.97 9.34 13.59
CA LEU A 85 3.30 9.14 12.19
C LEU A 85 4.23 10.23 11.69
N ALA A 86 3.88 11.50 11.88
CA ALA A 86 4.71 12.63 11.47
C ALA A 86 6.11 12.59 12.10
N VAL A 87 6.21 12.22 13.39
CA VAL A 87 7.51 12.06 14.05
C VAL A 87 8.33 10.94 13.38
N LYS A 88 7.70 9.80 13.07
CA LYS A 88 8.37 8.68 12.37
C LYS A 88 8.85 9.11 10.98
N ASP A 89 8.02 9.81 10.22
CA ASP A 89 8.33 10.25 8.85
C ASP A 89 9.50 11.24 8.84
N ILE A 90 9.50 12.22 9.77
CA ILE A 90 10.62 13.15 9.99
C ILE A 90 11.91 12.39 10.33
N TYR A 91 11.86 11.39 11.22
CA TYR A 91 13.05 10.59 11.56
C TYR A 91 13.59 9.79 10.37
N LEU A 92 12.74 9.43 9.41
CA LEU A 92 13.13 8.75 8.18
C LEU A 92 13.59 9.72 7.07
N GLY A 93 13.59 11.03 7.34
CA GLY A 93 13.96 12.07 6.36
C GLY A 93 12.91 12.26 5.26
N LYS A 94 11.67 11.79 5.47
CA LYS A 94 10.55 12.02 4.57
C LYS A 94 9.76 13.22 5.10
N LEU A 95 9.55 14.23 4.25
CA LEU A 95 8.69 15.37 4.56
C LEU A 95 7.50 15.34 3.61
N GLY A 96 6.31 15.48 4.16
CA GLY A 96 5.05 15.27 3.48
C GLY A 96 3.88 16.03 4.10
N ILE A 97 2.67 15.54 3.83
CA ILE A 97 1.43 16.15 4.31
C ILE A 97 1.27 15.94 5.83
N ASN A 98 1.74 14.80 6.34
CA ASN A 98 1.59 14.41 7.74
C ASN A 98 2.23 15.41 8.71
N GLU A 99 3.38 15.96 8.35
CA GLU A 99 4.14 16.91 9.14
C GLU A 99 3.45 18.27 9.19
N LEU A 100 2.97 18.75 8.04
CA LEU A 100 2.22 20.00 7.94
C LEU A 100 0.96 19.93 8.81
N VAL A 101 0.27 18.80 8.76
CA VAL A 101 -0.93 18.54 9.55
C VAL A 101 -0.61 18.42 11.04
N ALA A 102 0.47 17.74 11.41
CA ALA A 102 0.92 17.63 12.79
C ALA A 102 1.24 19.01 13.39
N ILE A 103 1.91 19.89 12.63
CA ILE A 103 2.19 21.26 13.06
C ILE A 103 0.90 22.05 13.23
N ALA A 104 -0.02 21.96 12.26
CA ALA A 104 -1.33 22.64 12.35
C ALA A 104 -2.14 22.16 13.55
N PHE A 105 -2.13 20.85 13.82
CA PHE A 105 -2.78 20.25 14.99
C PHE A 105 -2.18 20.76 16.31
N LEU A 106 -0.84 20.79 16.43
CA LEU A 106 -0.16 21.32 17.61
C LEU A 106 -0.44 22.81 17.81
N ALA A 107 -0.46 23.60 16.72
CA ALA A 107 -0.81 25.01 16.77
C ALA A 107 -2.25 25.23 17.25
N ALA A 108 -3.19 24.41 16.78
CA ALA A 108 -4.58 24.43 17.23
C ALA A 108 -4.71 24.05 18.71
N LEU A 109 -3.99 23.02 19.18
CA LEU A 109 -3.95 22.66 20.59
C LEU A 109 -3.37 23.77 21.47
N ALA A 110 -2.27 24.41 21.04
CA ALA A 110 -1.66 25.52 21.76
C ALA A 110 -2.59 26.74 21.84
N SER A 111 -3.39 26.96 20.80
CA SER A 111 -4.35 28.07 20.72
C SER A 111 -5.65 27.79 21.49
N GLY A 112 -5.97 26.52 21.75
CA GLY A 112 -7.23 26.08 22.37
C GLY A 112 -7.51 26.62 23.77
N GLN A 113 -6.47 27.05 24.49
CA GLN A 113 -6.63 27.64 25.83
C GLN A 113 -6.98 29.14 25.78
N SER A 114 -6.66 29.82 24.68
CA SER A 114 -6.95 31.25 24.48
C SER A 114 -8.18 31.51 23.61
N GLN A 115 -8.54 30.57 22.72
CA GLN A 115 -9.63 30.72 21.77
C GLN A 115 -10.78 29.77 22.13
N LEU A 116 -12.01 30.30 22.25
CA LEU A 116 -13.20 29.47 22.38
C LEU A 116 -13.30 28.52 21.18
N GLY A 117 -13.25 27.21 21.43
CA GLY A 117 -13.38 26.20 20.37
C GLY A 117 -12.09 25.61 19.80
N GLY A 118 -10.89 26.04 20.24
CA GLY A 118 -9.64 25.61 19.57
C GLY A 118 -9.33 24.11 19.73
N TYR A 119 -9.71 23.50 20.86
CA TYR A 119 -9.61 22.03 21.03
C TYR A 119 -10.57 21.29 20.11
N GLN A 120 -11.79 21.80 19.90
CA GLN A 120 -12.74 21.25 18.94
C GLN A 120 -12.18 21.30 17.52
N THR A 121 -11.58 22.43 17.12
CA THR A 121 -10.93 22.57 15.80
C THR A 121 -9.80 21.57 15.62
N ALA A 122 -8.91 21.41 16.61
CA ALA A 122 -7.83 20.43 16.56
C ALA A 122 -8.37 19.01 16.37
N GLY A 123 -9.41 18.64 17.11
CA GLY A 123 -10.07 17.33 17.00
C GLY A 123 -10.73 17.10 15.64
N ILE A 124 -11.41 18.11 15.07
CA ILE A 124 -12.04 18.01 13.75
C ILE A 124 -11.00 17.82 12.65
N VAL A 125 -9.92 18.62 12.68
CA VAL A 125 -8.83 18.49 11.70
C VAL A 125 -8.21 17.09 11.79
N ALA A 126 -7.90 16.62 13.00
CA ALA A 126 -7.37 15.28 13.20
C ALA A 126 -8.34 14.19 12.70
N PHE A 127 -9.64 14.34 12.95
CA PHE A 127 -10.66 13.40 12.46
C PHE A 127 -10.68 13.31 10.93
N PHE A 128 -10.74 14.43 10.22
CA PHE A 128 -10.83 14.41 8.76
C PHE A 128 -9.55 13.85 8.12
N MET A 129 -8.40 14.13 8.71
CA MET A 129 -7.13 13.57 8.24
C MET A 129 -7.10 12.05 8.40
N LEU A 130 -7.48 11.52 9.57
CA LEU A 130 -7.60 10.08 9.79
C LEU A 130 -8.66 9.43 8.89
N LEU A 131 -9.76 10.14 8.60
CA LEU A 131 -10.80 9.66 7.70
C LEU A 131 -10.29 9.55 6.25
N GLY A 132 -9.52 10.55 5.79
CA GLY A 132 -8.87 10.52 4.48
C GLY A 132 -7.94 9.32 4.34
N GLU A 133 -7.06 9.13 5.33
CA GLU A 133 -6.14 7.99 5.39
C GLU A 133 -6.88 6.64 5.44
N LEU A 134 -8.03 6.58 6.13
CA LEU A 134 -8.89 5.38 6.13
C LEU A 134 -9.38 5.04 4.73
N ILE A 135 -9.94 6.04 4.05
CA ILE A 135 -10.54 5.88 2.72
C ILE A 135 -9.47 5.46 1.72
N GLU A 136 -8.31 6.12 1.76
CA GLU A 136 -7.18 5.82 0.90
C GLU A 136 -6.71 4.38 1.09
N THR A 137 -6.45 3.97 2.33
CA THR A 137 -5.98 2.61 2.65
C THR A 137 -6.98 1.55 2.18
N ARG A 138 -8.28 1.78 2.42
CA ARG A 138 -9.35 0.86 2.00
C ARG A 138 -9.47 0.76 0.49
N THR A 139 -9.37 1.90 -0.19
CA THR A 139 -9.44 1.97 -1.66
C THR A 139 -8.25 1.25 -2.29
N ALA A 140 -7.03 1.52 -1.80
CA ALA A 140 -5.82 0.87 -2.28
C ALA A 140 -5.84 -0.66 -2.03
N ALA A 141 -6.31 -1.10 -0.86
CA ALA A 141 -6.47 -2.52 -0.56
C ALA A 141 -7.49 -3.20 -1.49
N GLY A 142 -8.62 -2.54 -1.76
CA GLY A 142 -9.63 -3.03 -2.69
C GLY A 142 -9.09 -3.17 -4.12
N ALA A 143 -8.36 -2.17 -4.61
CA ALA A 143 -7.73 -2.22 -5.93
C ALA A 143 -6.73 -3.39 -6.05
N ARG A 144 -5.85 -3.55 -5.04
CA ARG A 144 -4.88 -4.66 -5.00
C ARG A 144 -5.58 -6.03 -4.97
N ALA A 145 -6.65 -6.18 -4.18
CA ALA A 145 -7.41 -7.43 -4.11
C ALA A 145 -8.07 -7.79 -5.45
N SER A 146 -8.64 -6.81 -6.15
CA SER A 146 -9.22 -7.00 -7.48
C SER A 146 -8.18 -7.45 -8.50
N ILE A 147 -7.02 -6.79 -8.55
CA ILE A 147 -5.91 -7.17 -9.44
C ILE A 147 -5.44 -8.60 -9.12
N ALA A 148 -5.25 -8.93 -7.84
CA ALA A 148 -4.86 -10.26 -7.42
C ALA A 148 -5.88 -11.33 -7.83
N SER A 149 -7.18 -11.02 -7.79
CA SER A 149 -8.23 -11.93 -8.22
C SER A 149 -8.20 -12.21 -9.74
N LEU A 150 -7.90 -11.19 -10.55
CA LEU A 150 -7.76 -11.33 -12.01
C LEU A 150 -6.57 -12.22 -12.36
N VAL A 151 -5.42 -11.99 -11.71
CA VAL A 151 -4.22 -12.81 -11.89
C VAL A 151 -4.49 -14.27 -11.50
N LYS A 152 -5.25 -14.51 -10.42
CA LYS A 152 -5.60 -15.86 -9.98
C LYS A 152 -6.52 -16.60 -10.95
N MET A 153 -7.37 -15.89 -11.71
CA MET A 153 -8.28 -16.51 -12.69
C MET A 153 -7.61 -16.91 -14.00
N THR A 154 -6.46 -16.32 -14.33
CA THR A 154 -5.68 -16.66 -15.52
C THR A 154 -4.31 -17.23 -15.11
N PRO A 155 -4.28 -18.38 -14.40
CA PRO A 155 -3.01 -18.99 -14.01
C PRO A 155 -2.29 -19.50 -15.27
N THR A 156 -0.98 -19.33 -15.31
CA THR A 156 -0.16 -19.94 -16.36
C THR A 156 -0.26 -21.47 -16.24
N LYS A 157 -0.63 -22.13 -17.34
CA LYS A 157 -0.72 -23.60 -17.40
C LYS A 157 0.54 -24.19 -18.02
N ALA A 158 0.87 -25.41 -17.61
CA ALA A 158 2.00 -26.18 -18.09
C ALA A 158 1.55 -27.56 -18.53
N ARG A 159 2.22 -28.12 -19.53
CA ARG A 159 1.98 -29.49 -20.02
C ARG A 159 3.04 -30.40 -19.43
N ARG A 160 2.76 -31.02 -18.28
CA ARG A 160 3.67 -31.95 -17.59
C ARG A 160 3.67 -33.29 -18.31
N ILE A 161 4.85 -33.87 -18.50
CA ILE A 161 5.01 -35.21 -19.09
C ILE A 161 4.91 -36.24 -17.98
N VAL A 162 4.03 -37.23 -18.15
CA VAL A 162 3.82 -38.33 -17.20
C VAL A 162 4.09 -39.66 -17.91
N GLY A 163 5.06 -40.44 -17.41
CA GLY A 163 5.43 -41.74 -17.99
C GLY A 163 6.12 -41.64 -19.36
N HIS A 164 5.97 -42.68 -20.20
CA HIS A 164 6.70 -42.80 -21.48
C HIS A 164 6.16 -41.88 -22.59
N SER A 165 4.90 -41.44 -22.54
CA SER A 165 4.28 -40.62 -23.59
C SER A 165 3.07 -39.80 -23.16
N GLY A 166 2.64 -39.87 -21.89
CA GLY A 166 1.49 -39.13 -21.40
C GLY A 166 1.81 -37.66 -21.19
N GLU A 167 0.83 -36.80 -21.42
CA GLU A 167 0.90 -35.38 -21.08
C GLU A 167 -0.37 -35.00 -20.33
N GLU A 168 -0.22 -34.22 -19.26
CA GLU A 168 -1.33 -33.64 -18.52
C GLU A 168 -1.15 -32.12 -18.42
N GLU A 169 -2.26 -31.39 -18.44
CA GLU A 169 -2.26 -29.95 -18.26
C GLU A 169 -2.47 -29.63 -16.78
N VAL A 170 -1.47 -28.99 -16.17
CA VAL A 170 -1.46 -28.60 -14.76
C VAL A 170 -1.21 -27.10 -14.65
N THR A 171 -1.66 -26.49 -13.56
CA THR A 171 -1.28 -25.09 -13.30
C THR A 171 0.19 -25.00 -12.90
N ALA A 172 0.84 -23.86 -13.18
CA ALA A 172 2.25 -23.66 -12.81
C ALA A 172 2.52 -23.89 -11.30
N SER A 173 1.52 -23.63 -10.45
CA SER A 173 1.59 -23.84 -9.00
C SER A 173 1.60 -25.32 -8.57
N GLU A 174 1.19 -26.24 -9.45
CA GLU A 174 1.15 -27.69 -9.18
C GLU A 174 2.41 -28.42 -9.70
N LEU A 175 3.33 -27.69 -10.32
CA LEU A 175 4.61 -28.23 -10.76
C LEU A 175 5.57 -28.42 -9.58
N ASN A 176 6.17 -29.60 -9.50
CA ASN A 176 7.22 -29.91 -8.53
C ASN A 176 8.61 -29.77 -9.14
N ILE A 177 9.62 -29.61 -8.29
CA ILE A 177 11.02 -29.60 -8.72
C ILE A 177 11.37 -30.96 -9.33
N GLY A 178 11.90 -30.94 -10.55
CA GLY A 178 12.23 -32.15 -11.31
C GLY A 178 11.14 -32.61 -12.27
N ASP A 179 9.95 -31.99 -12.25
CA ASP A 179 8.93 -32.22 -13.26
C ASP A 179 9.47 -31.80 -14.65
N VAL A 180 9.11 -32.59 -15.67
CA VAL A 180 9.46 -32.30 -17.06
C VAL A 180 8.23 -31.74 -17.77
N ILE A 181 8.35 -30.51 -18.27
CA ILE A 181 7.29 -29.86 -19.04
C ILE A 181 7.62 -29.84 -20.53
N ARG A 182 6.58 -29.96 -21.37
CA ARG A 182 6.67 -29.81 -22.82
C ARG A 182 6.20 -28.41 -23.22
N ILE A 183 7.10 -27.68 -23.88
CA ILE A 183 6.83 -26.34 -24.40
C ILE A 183 6.73 -26.42 -25.93
N ARG A 184 5.61 -25.95 -26.49
CA ARG A 184 5.37 -25.83 -27.93
C ARG A 184 5.62 -24.39 -28.41
N PRO A 185 5.83 -24.16 -29.72
CA PRO A 185 5.95 -22.80 -30.24
C PRO A 185 4.71 -21.96 -29.90
N GLY A 186 4.92 -20.77 -29.34
CA GLY A 186 3.86 -19.87 -28.88
C GLY A 186 3.41 -20.08 -27.42
N ASP A 187 3.83 -21.16 -26.76
CA ASP A 187 3.56 -21.36 -25.34
C ASP A 187 4.44 -20.44 -24.48
N ASN A 188 3.88 -19.92 -23.38
CA ASN A 188 4.65 -19.27 -22.33
C ASN A 188 5.43 -20.31 -21.51
N VAL A 189 6.63 -19.93 -21.05
CA VAL A 189 7.42 -20.76 -20.14
C VAL A 189 6.79 -20.68 -18.74
N ALA A 190 6.15 -21.77 -18.29
CA ALA A 190 5.37 -21.78 -17.04
C ALA A 190 6.22 -21.85 -15.75
N ALA A 191 7.49 -22.24 -15.84
CA ALA A 191 8.41 -22.30 -14.71
C ALA A 191 9.88 -22.22 -15.18
N ASP A 192 10.76 -21.71 -14.34
CA ASP A 192 12.21 -21.69 -14.59
C ASP A 192 12.77 -23.10 -14.68
N GLY A 193 13.74 -23.33 -15.57
CA GLY A 193 14.43 -24.61 -15.66
C GLY A 193 15.50 -24.72 -16.75
N LYS A 194 16.08 -25.91 -16.89
CA LYS A 194 17.10 -26.27 -17.87
C LYS A 194 16.55 -27.14 -18.99
N ILE A 195 16.88 -26.81 -20.22
CA ILE A 195 16.49 -27.57 -21.41
C ILE A 195 17.14 -28.95 -21.41
N ILE A 196 16.33 -30.01 -21.43
CA ILE A 196 16.79 -31.41 -21.50
C ILE A 196 16.71 -31.98 -22.92
N LYS A 197 15.81 -31.47 -23.79
CA LYS A 197 15.65 -31.97 -25.17
C LYS A 197 15.05 -30.93 -26.12
N GLY A 198 15.59 -30.85 -27.33
CA GLY A 198 15.16 -29.96 -28.40
C GLY A 198 15.84 -28.59 -28.37
N GLN A 199 15.56 -27.78 -29.38
CA GLN A 199 16.08 -26.42 -29.56
C GLN A 199 14.93 -25.50 -29.99
N GLY A 200 15.06 -24.22 -29.68
CA GLY A 200 14.10 -23.17 -30.01
C GLY A 200 14.57 -21.82 -29.48
N SER A 201 14.01 -20.74 -30.00
CA SER A 201 14.17 -19.39 -29.47
C SER A 201 13.01 -19.07 -28.52
N ILE A 202 13.28 -18.30 -27.48
CA ILE A 202 12.29 -17.84 -26.50
C ILE A 202 12.41 -16.33 -26.43
N ASN A 203 11.29 -15.62 -26.52
CA ASN A 203 11.28 -14.17 -26.32
C ASN A 203 11.37 -13.88 -24.81
N GLN A 204 12.43 -13.19 -24.39
CA GLN A 204 12.67 -12.79 -23.01
C GLN A 204 12.48 -11.28 -22.79
N ALA A 205 12.05 -10.52 -23.81
CA ALA A 205 11.94 -9.07 -23.75
C ALA A 205 11.01 -8.58 -22.63
N ASN A 206 9.99 -9.36 -22.27
CA ASN A 206 9.08 -9.04 -21.17
C ASN A 206 9.71 -9.14 -19.77
N ILE A 207 10.86 -9.81 -19.63
CA ILE A 207 11.55 -10.03 -18.35
C ILE A 207 12.90 -9.31 -18.34
N THR A 208 13.71 -9.48 -19.39
CA THR A 208 15.08 -8.95 -19.46
C THR A 208 15.19 -7.64 -20.22
N GLY A 209 14.15 -7.26 -20.98
CA GLY A 209 14.21 -6.10 -21.89
C GLY A 209 15.09 -6.32 -23.12
N GLU A 210 15.66 -7.50 -23.30
CA GLU A 210 16.45 -7.84 -24.47
C GLU A 210 15.53 -8.30 -25.60
N SER A 211 15.45 -7.49 -26.67
CA SER A 211 14.88 -7.90 -27.95
C SER A 211 15.99 -8.45 -28.84
N LEU A 212 15.82 -9.69 -29.31
CA LEU A 212 16.59 -10.29 -30.41
C LEU A 212 15.87 -10.08 -31.74
#